data_AF-Q8P7W8-F1
#
_entry.id   AF-Q8P7W8-F1
#
_cell.length_a   1.000
_cell.length_b   1.000
_cell.length_c   1.000
_cell.angle_alpha   90.00
_cell.angle_beta   90.00
_cell.angle_gamma   90.00
#
_symmetry.space_group_name_H-M   'P 1'
#
loop_
_entity.id
_entity.type
_entity.pdbx_description
1 polymer ?
#
loop_
_entity_poly.entity_id
_entity_poly.type
_entity_poly.pdbx_seq_one_letter_code
_entity_poly.pdbx_strand_id
1 'polypeptide(L)'
;MDDYGYRALPDALGTTYGSYLSAKSASGRYTVYVGANDGMLHAFDAGMTADGSMDASGGLERFAYIPATALGHMGNLLLPSDPTNRTTEYEHRYYVDGPVVVGDANYAGSWKTVVVGAAGAGGRSIFALDVTNPSNFSTSSKLWEISDLDSSLSTAIRNNIGHVLGKPVIVPVKNAAGAVTWKAIFGNGYNSRNGKAVLFVVDIKTGAPAVTMIEATETGSTIAGSNGLGNIVVVDRWGGASQTDGVRDGYADTVYGADQKGAIWKFDLRSSAASVTVPFFTTRTSVESGQTYRQPITGGLVATAGDAGGVMLFFGTGSFSFESDPKDEAIQSLYGVNDTVRGAPLTTATRANLRGSTVVQDGDRTLSRAAAPANSQGWYVDLPAKERMVGSPSIASGIVFIPTYTPAVVSSGCKPDGANWLFGLDTRTGDGALMDARKGSPTGASFASRTAATPLTTSGNAPVKDVGVSAIPRLSPAESGSAPGGQACWMVVTAAGSGPLYIPYPCGRQSWRQVQ
;
A
#
# COMPACT_ATOMS: atom_id res chain seq x y z
N MET A 1 -12.01 -11.28 13.13
CA MET A 1 -11.29 -10.06 13.52
C MET A 1 -9.80 -10.30 13.32
N ASP A 2 -9.08 -9.30 12.84
CA ASP A 2 -7.61 -9.38 12.69
C ASP A 2 -6.93 -9.24 14.06
N ASP A 3 -5.90 -10.03 14.29
CA ASP A 3 -5.06 -10.03 15.50
C ASP A 3 -3.82 -9.14 15.32
N TYR A 4 -3.53 -8.74 14.07
CA TYR A 4 -2.30 -8.01 13.69
C TYR A 4 -1.00 -8.70 14.14
N GLY A 5 -1.06 -9.95 14.60
CA GLY A 5 0.02 -10.66 15.27
C GLY A 5 0.35 -10.16 16.69
N TYR A 6 -0.42 -9.22 17.26
CA TYR A 6 -0.05 -8.55 18.50
C TYR A 6 -0.16 -9.44 19.75
N ARG A 7 -0.90 -10.55 19.71
CA ARG A 7 -0.86 -11.56 20.80
C ARG A 7 0.50 -12.22 20.95
N ALA A 8 1.31 -12.25 19.88
CA ALA A 8 2.66 -12.80 19.90
C ALA A 8 3.70 -11.80 20.40
N LEU A 9 3.32 -10.56 20.69
CA LEU A 9 4.23 -9.58 21.27
C LEU A 9 4.74 -10.05 22.64
N PRO A 10 6.02 -9.77 22.97
CA PRO A 10 6.59 -10.10 24.26
C PRO A 10 5.79 -9.56 25.47
N ASP A 11 5.94 -10.27 26.59
CA ASP A 11 5.55 -9.84 27.93
C ASP A 11 4.08 -9.41 28.10
N ALA A 12 3.85 -8.33 28.85
CA ALA A 12 2.53 -7.82 29.17
C ALA A 12 1.77 -7.29 27.95
N LEU A 13 2.47 -6.89 26.87
CA LEU A 13 1.81 -6.32 25.69
C LEU A 13 0.96 -7.38 24.97
N GLY A 14 1.51 -8.56 24.71
CA GLY A 14 0.76 -9.63 24.03
C GLY A 14 -0.40 -10.16 24.87
N THR A 15 -0.19 -10.32 26.18
CA THR A 15 -1.24 -10.79 27.10
C THR A 15 -2.38 -9.78 27.25
N THR A 16 -2.08 -8.50 27.46
CA THR A 16 -3.10 -7.43 27.54
C THR A 16 -3.82 -7.22 26.21
N TYR A 17 -3.14 -7.42 25.08
CA TYR A 17 -3.79 -7.37 23.77
C TYR A 17 -4.79 -8.52 23.60
N GLY A 18 -4.43 -9.73 24.05
CA GLY A 18 -5.35 -10.88 24.03
C GLY A 18 -6.66 -10.59 24.75
N SER A 19 -6.57 -9.96 25.93
CA SER A 19 -7.74 -9.50 26.69
C SER A 19 -8.53 -8.41 25.95
N TYR A 20 -7.85 -7.42 25.40
CA TYR A 20 -8.46 -6.35 24.61
C TYR A 20 -9.21 -6.89 23.39
N LEU A 21 -8.58 -7.76 22.60
CA LEU A 21 -9.18 -8.34 21.40
C LEU A 21 -10.40 -9.21 21.74
N SER A 22 -10.35 -9.94 22.86
CA SER A 22 -11.50 -10.70 23.35
C SER A 22 -12.66 -9.77 23.72
N ALA A 23 -12.39 -8.69 24.46
CA ALA A 23 -13.39 -7.69 24.80
C ALA A 23 -13.96 -7.00 23.53
N LYS A 24 -13.09 -6.54 22.62
CA LYS A 24 -13.46 -5.95 21.33
C LYS A 24 -14.32 -6.88 20.50
N SER A 25 -14.04 -8.19 20.50
CA SER A 25 -14.85 -9.17 19.77
C SER A 25 -16.22 -9.41 20.40
N ALA A 26 -16.32 -9.37 21.73
CA ALA A 26 -17.56 -9.66 22.45
C ALA A 26 -18.52 -8.46 22.50
N SER A 27 -18.00 -7.23 22.50
CA SER A 27 -18.80 -6.00 22.55
C SER A 27 -18.78 -5.21 21.24
N GLY A 28 -18.04 -5.69 20.24
CA GLY A 28 -17.75 -4.97 19.01
C GLY A 28 -18.96 -4.85 18.11
N ARG A 29 -19.21 -3.62 17.68
CA ARG A 29 -20.12 -3.32 16.59
C ARG A 29 -19.30 -2.88 15.40
N TYR A 30 -19.48 -3.57 14.28
CA TYR A 30 -18.67 -3.33 13.09
C TYR A 30 -18.97 -1.94 12.53
N THR A 31 -17.93 -1.16 12.27
CA THR A 31 -18.03 0.21 11.76
C THR A 31 -17.22 0.30 10.48
N VAL A 32 -17.79 0.94 9.46
CA VAL A 32 -17.14 1.21 8.17
C VAL A 32 -16.76 2.68 8.14
N TYR A 33 -15.49 2.97 7.82
CA TYR A 33 -14.98 4.33 7.67
C TYR A 33 -14.77 4.64 6.19
N VAL A 34 -15.30 5.75 5.72
CA VAL A 34 -15.28 6.13 4.30
C VAL A 34 -14.90 7.59 4.18
N GLY A 35 -13.84 7.88 3.43
CA GLY A 35 -13.53 9.24 3.00
C GLY A 35 -14.47 9.64 1.86
N ALA A 36 -14.98 10.87 1.89
CA ALA A 36 -15.90 11.37 0.90
C ALA A 36 -15.48 12.75 0.34
N ASN A 37 -15.91 13.00 -0.90
CA ASN A 37 -15.68 14.27 -1.60
C ASN A 37 -16.64 15.40 -1.17
N ASP A 38 -17.42 15.19 -0.11
CA ASP A 38 -18.14 16.26 0.58
C ASP A 38 -17.29 16.94 1.67
N GLY A 39 -16.04 16.51 1.84
CA GLY A 39 -15.13 17.10 2.81
C GLY A 39 -14.90 16.28 4.07
N MET A 40 -15.56 15.13 4.22
CA MET A 40 -15.60 14.39 5.49
C MET A 40 -15.04 12.98 5.39
N LEU A 41 -14.52 12.50 6.52
CA LEU A 41 -14.49 11.08 6.82
C LEU A 41 -15.78 10.72 7.57
N HIS A 42 -16.57 9.80 7.03
CA HIS A 42 -17.76 9.26 7.68
C HIS A 42 -17.49 7.94 8.37
N ALA A 43 -18.16 7.70 9.48
CA ALA A 43 -18.24 6.40 10.14
C ALA A 43 -19.68 5.90 10.09
N PHE A 44 -19.91 4.76 9.45
CA PHE A 44 -21.22 4.11 9.38
C PHE A 44 -21.23 2.83 10.18
N ASP A 45 -22.35 2.55 10.81
CA ASP A 45 -22.64 1.23 11.35
C ASP A 45 -22.75 0.21 10.21
N ALA A 46 -21.98 -0.88 10.29
CA ALA A 46 -22.05 -1.95 9.30
C ALA A 46 -23.33 -2.79 9.42
N GLY A 47 -24.10 -2.61 10.51
CA GLY A 47 -25.30 -3.40 10.82
C GLY A 47 -24.98 -4.80 11.34
N MET A 48 -23.70 -5.12 11.55
CA MET A 48 -23.26 -6.41 12.05
C MET A 48 -22.91 -6.32 13.53
N THR A 49 -23.50 -7.20 14.33
CA THR A 49 -23.20 -7.32 15.77
C THR A 49 -22.03 -8.28 16.02
N ALA A 50 -21.60 -8.39 17.28
CA ALA A 50 -20.47 -9.20 17.70
C ALA A 50 -20.57 -10.69 17.31
N ASP A 51 -21.78 -11.24 17.26
CA ASP A 51 -22.03 -12.64 16.89
C ASP A 51 -22.15 -12.87 15.37
N GLY A 52 -21.96 -11.80 14.57
CA GLY A 52 -22.06 -11.84 13.12
C GLY A 52 -23.48 -11.70 12.59
N SER A 53 -24.50 -11.53 13.45
CA SER A 53 -25.87 -11.25 13.01
C SER A 53 -26.00 -9.83 12.45
N MET A 54 -26.85 -9.71 11.42
CA MET A 54 -27.21 -8.42 10.83
C MET A 54 -28.46 -7.86 11.51
N ASP A 55 -28.47 -6.57 11.81
CA ASP A 55 -29.62 -5.85 12.35
C ASP A 55 -30.02 -4.62 11.51
N ALA A 56 -31.14 -3.99 11.88
CA ALA A 56 -31.72 -2.88 11.15
C ALA A 56 -30.95 -1.54 11.29
N SER A 57 -29.90 -1.48 12.10
CA SER A 57 -29.12 -0.27 12.31
C SER A 57 -27.98 -0.12 11.28
N GLY A 58 -27.83 -1.06 10.34
CA GLY A 58 -26.87 -0.94 9.25
C GLY A 58 -27.09 0.31 8.40
N GLY A 59 -26.00 0.98 8.06
CA GLY A 59 -26.00 2.23 7.30
C GLY A 59 -26.27 3.49 8.13
N LEU A 60 -26.52 3.38 9.44
CA LEU A 60 -26.65 4.55 10.30
C LEU A 60 -25.29 5.24 10.46
N GLU A 61 -25.25 6.53 10.15
CA GLU A 61 -24.07 7.36 10.40
C GLU A 61 -23.86 7.53 11.91
N ARG A 62 -22.63 7.30 12.36
CA ARG A 62 -22.20 7.40 13.76
C ARG A 62 -21.55 8.74 14.05
N PHE A 63 -20.61 9.15 13.20
CA PHE A 63 -19.97 10.45 13.25
C PHE A 63 -19.36 10.80 11.90
N ALA A 64 -19.02 12.08 11.72
CA ALA A 64 -18.19 12.57 10.64
C ALA A 64 -17.02 13.40 11.21
N TYR A 65 -15.87 13.37 10.53
CA TYR A 65 -14.70 14.20 10.84
C TYR A 65 -14.34 15.04 9.62
N ILE A 66 -14.20 16.36 9.81
CA ILE A 66 -13.80 17.30 8.76
C ILE A 66 -12.33 17.70 9.02
N PRO A 67 -11.37 17.29 8.16
CA PRO A 67 -10.01 17.78 8.25
C PRO A 67 -9.92 19.28 7.91
N ALA A 68 -8.94 19.97 8.48
CA ALA A 68 -8.78 21.41 8.32
C ALA A 68 -8.66 21.85 6.85
N THR A 69 -8.03 21.01 6.01
CA THR A 69 -7.88 21.26 4.57
C THR A 69 -9.20 21.21 3.79
N ALA A 70 -10.22 20.51 4.29
CA ALA A 70 -11.54 20.47 3.66
C ALA A 70 -12.43 21.63 4.12
N LEU A 71 -12.32 22.04 5.40
CA LEU A 71 -13.22 22.99 6.04
C LEU A 71 -13.39 24.32 5.27
N GLY A 72 -12.28 24.90 4.79
CA GLY A 72 -12.31 26.17 4.04
C GLY A 72 -12.92 26.07 2.64
N HIS A 73 -13.15 24.86 2.14
CA HIS A 73 -13.65 24.59 0.78
C HIS A 73 -15.06 24.00 0.76
N MET A 74 -15.67 23.73 1.92
CA MET A 74 -17.03 23.18 1.98
C MET A 74 -18.08 24.14 1.41
N GLY A 75 -17.84 25.46 1.46
CA GLY A 75 -18.72 26.46 0.86
C GLY A 75 -18.86 26.30 -0.68
N ASN A 76 -17.88 25.68 -1.33
CA ASN A 76 -17.94 25.44 -2.78
C ASN A 76 -18.99 24.39 -3.15
N LEU A 77 -19.37 23.51 -2.23
CA LEU A 77 -20.41 22.49 -2.44
C LEU A 77 -21.82 23.10 -2.58
N LEU A 78 -21.98 24.38 -2.23
CA LEU A 78 -23.23 25.12 -2.35
C LEU A 78 -23.41 25.78 -3.73
N LEU A 79 -22.39 25.74 -4.59
CA LEU A 79 -22.45 26.36 -5.91
C LEU A 79 -23.44 25.60 -6.81
N PRO A 80 -24.50 26.25 -7.32
CA PRO A 80 -25.48 25.59 -8.17
C PRO A 80 -24.83 25.18 -9.50
N SER A 81 -25.14 23.98 -9.97
CA SER A 81 -24.83 23.57 -11.33
C SER A 81 -25.88 24.17 -12.28
N ASP A 82 -25.63 25.39 -12.78
CA ASP A 82 -26.49 26.03 -13.79
C ASP A 82 -25.94 25.78 -15.20
N PRO A 83 -26.60 24.92 -16.02
CA PRO A 83 -26.15 24.65 -17.39
C PRO A 83 -26.24 25.85 -18.33
N THR A 84 -26.91 26.94 -17.93
CA THR A 84 -27.10 28.16 -18.72
C THR A 84 -26.19 29.32 -18.30
N ASN A 85 -25.59 29.27 -17.11
CA ASN A 85 -24.69 30.29 -16.59
C ASN A 85 -23.37 29.67 -16.08
N ARG A 86 -22.42 29.51 -17.01
CA ARG A 86 -21.11 28.91 -16.76
C ARG A 86 -20.12 29.79 -15.98
N THR A 87 -20.56 30.92 -15.43
CA THR A 87 -19.69 31.85 -14.70
C THR A 87 -19.57 31.51 -13.20
N THR A 88 -20.49 30.70 -12.68
CA THR A 88 -20.52 30.20 -11.29
C THR A 88 -20.92 28.72 -11.28
N GLU A 89 -20.09 27.87 -11.90
CA GLU A 89 -20.32 26.43 -11.97
C GLU A 89 -19.56 25.72 -10.83
N TYR A 90 -20.12 24.65 -10.28
CA TYR A 90 -19.38 23.76 -9.39
C TYR A 90 -18.24 23.09 -10.18
N GLU A 91 -16.99 23.38 -9.81
CA GLU A 91 -15.83 22.65 -10.31
C GLU A 91 -15.52 21.50 -9.35
N HIS A 92 -15.53 20.27 -9.87
CA HIS A 92 -15.26 19.09 -9.06
C HIS A 92 -13.86 19.16 -8.44
N ARG A 93 -13.81 19.02 -7.12
CA ARG A 93 -12.59 18.98 -6.33
C ARG A 93 -12.60 17.72 -5.48
N TYR A 94 -11.44 17.08 -5.35
CA TYR A 94 -11.24 16.05 -4.35
C TYR A 94 -11.20 16.69 -2.95
N TYR A 95 -11.69 16.00 -1.93
CA TYR A 95 -11.57 16.47 -0.55
C TYR A 95 -10.91 15.43 0.37
N VAL A 96 -11.67 14.42 0.83
CA VAL A 96 -11.12 13.29 1.59
C VAL A 96 -11.15 12.06 0.70
N ASP A 97 -10.18 11.99 -0.21
CA ASP A 97 -10.03 10.92 -1.21
C ASP A 97 -8.71 10.14 -1.02
N GLY A 98 -8.12 10.25 0.17
CA GLY A 98 -6.90 9.54 0.54
C GLY A 98 -7.19 8.17 1.16
N PRO A 99 -6.14 7.34 1.31
CA PRO A 99 -6.26 6.06 2.00
C PRO A 99 -6.69 6.24 3.46
N VAL A 100 -7.56 5.33 3.91
CA VAL A 100 -8.00 5.21 5.31
C VAL A 100 -7.55 3.84 5.83
N VAL A 101 -6.91 3.83 6.99
CA VAL A 101 -6.39 2.62 7.63
C VAL A 101 -6.88 2.54 9.06
N VAL A 102 -7.34 1.36 9.44
CA VAL A 102 -7.74 1.02 10.80
C VAL A 102 -6.71 0.06 11.39
N GLY A 103 -6.26 0.33 12.60
CA GLY A 103 -5.33 -0.53 13.33
C GLY A 103 -5.54 -0.42 14.82
N ASP A 104 -5.10 -1.44 15.56
CA ASP A 104 -5.03 -1.35 17.01
C ASP A 104 -3.69 -0.74 17.44
N ALA A 105 -3.73 0.09 18.48
CA ALA A 105 -2.56 0.74 19.04
C ALA A 105 -2.61 0.75 20.56
N ASN A 106 -1.46 0.61 21.21
CA ASN A 106 -1.33 0.85 22.65
C ASN A 106 -0.70 2.23 22.87
N TYR A 107 -1.43 3.10 23.56
CA TYR A 107 -0.91 4.37 24.04
C TYR A 107 -1.54 4.69 25.40
N ALA A 108 -0.82 5.44 26.22
CA ALA A 108 -1.19 5.69 27.62
C ALA A 108 -1.50 4.39 28.41
N GLY A 109 -0.81 3.29 28.08
CA GLY A 109 -0.95 1.99 28.74
C GLY A 109 -2.24 1.23 28.41
N SER A 110 -3.02 1.66 27.41
CA SER A 110 -4.28 1.02 27.04
C SER A 110 -4.34 0.72 25.55
N TRP A 111 -4.93 -0.41 25.19
CA TRP A 111 -5.22 -0.78 23.81
C TRP A 111 -6.47 -0.06 23.29
N LYS A 112 -6.37 0.43 22.06
CA LYS A 112 -7.35 1.28 21.38
C LYS A 112 -7.42 0.91 19.91
N THR A 113 -8.56 1.14 19.27
CA THR A 113 -8.67 1.09 17.81
C THR A 113 -8.57 2.49 17.25
N VAL A 114 -7.67 2.68 16.29
CA VAL A 114 -7.31 3.98 15.72
C VAL A 114 -7.55 3.94 14.21
N VAL A 115 -8.09 5.04 13.70
CA VAL A 115 -8.16 5.33 12.27
C VAL A 115 -7.09 6.36 11.94
N VAL A 116 -6.30 6.09 10.90
CA VAL A 116 -5.45 7.09 10.24
C VAL A 116 -5.98 7.30 8.83
N GLY A 117 -6.35 8.52 8.51
CA GLY A 117 -6.91 8.90 7.21
C GLY A 117 -6.13 10.06 6.60
N ALA A 118 -6.00 10.05 5.27
CA ALA A 118 -5.43 11.15 4.52
C ALA A 118 -6.50 11.89 3.72
N ALA A 119 -6.32 13.20 3.52
CA ALA A 119 -7.14 13.96 2.56
C ALA A 119 -6.85 13.54 1.11
N GLY A 120 -5.67 12.95 0.85
CA GLY A 120 -5.30 12.47 -0.48
C GLY A 120 -5.12 13.63 -1.46
N ALA A 121 -5.77 13.53 -2.63
CA ALA A 121 -5.70 14.58 -3.65
C ALA A 121 -6.37 15.90 -3.22
N GLY A 122 -7.27 15.86 -2.23
CA GLY A 122 -8.05 17.04 -1.84
C GLY A 122 -7.32 18.05 -0.96
N GLY A 123 -6.26 17.62 -0.27
CA GLY A 123 -5.47 18.50 0.59
C GLY A 123 -4.20 17.85 1.09
N ARG A 124 -3.25 18.67 1.52
CA ARG A 124 -1.99 18.19 2.13
C ARG A 124 -2.22 17.95 3.62
N SER A 125 -2.97 16.91 3.94
CA SER A 125 -3.33 16.58 5.31
C SER A 125 -3.43 15.07 5.55
N ILE A 126 -3.08 14.67 6.76
CA ILE A 126 -3.30 13.35 7.33
C ILE A 126 -3.66 13.50 8.81
N PHE A 127 -4.56 12.67 9.30
CA PHE A 127 -5.10 12.77 10.66
C PHE A 127 -5.25 11.39 11.30
N ALA A 128 -5.27 11.37 12.64
CA ALA A 128 -5.48 10.17 13.43
C ALA A 128 -6.59 10.36 14.47
N LEU A 129 -7.46 9.36 14.59
CA LEU A 129 -8.65 9.37 15.44
C LEU A 129 -8.70 8.10 16.32
N ASP A 130 -8.98 8.24 17.61
CA ASP A 130 -9.38 7.13 18.49
C ASP A 130 -10.84 6.78 18.19
N VAL A 131 -11.05 5.61 17.61
CA VAL A 131 -12.37 5.08 17.26
C VAL A 131 -12.70 3.83 18.06
N THR A 132 -12.09 3.66 19.24
CA THR A 132 -12.37 2.53 20.13
C THR A 132 -13.84 2.44 20.50
N ASN A 133 -14.52 3.58 20.62
CA ASN A 133 -15.97 3.65 20.80
C ASN A 133 -16.59 4.67 19.82
N PRO A 134 -16.95 4.25 18.60
CA PRO A 134 -17.52 5.13 17.57
C PRO A 134 -18.84 5.78 17.99
N SER A 135 -19.59 5.16 18.92
CA SER A 135 -20.88 5.68 19.39
C SER A 135 -20.74 6.87 20.35
N ASN A 136 -19.55 7.08 20.92
CA ASN A 136 -19.25 8.18 21.84
C ASN A 136 -18.06 9.00 21.31
N PHE A 137 -17.99 9.18 20.00
CA PHE A 137 -16.96 9.97 19.35
C PHE A 137 -17.09 11.45 19.71
N SER A 138 -15.98 12.11 20.04
CA SER A 138 -15.99 13.52 20.42
C SER A 138 -14.67 14.22 20.07
N THR A 139 -14.52 15.49 20.45
CA THR A 139 -13.27 16.25 20.24
C THR A 139 -12.05 15.61 20.89
N SER A 140 -12.23 14.86 21.99
CA SER A 140 -11.13 14.12 22.64
C SER A 140 -10.71 12.86 21.88
N SER A 141 -11.52 12.40 20.94
CA SER A 141 -11.21 11.30 20.03
C SER A 141 -10.26 11.72 18.92
N LYS A 142 -10.07 13.02 18.66
CA LYS A 142 -9.01 13.51 17.75
C LYS A 142 -7.66 13.34 18.43
N LEU A 143 -6.80 12.48 17.87
CA LEU A 143 -5.44 12.33 18.35
C LEU A 143 -4.57 13.48 17.85
N TRP A 144 -4.51 13.66 16.52
CA TRP A 144 -3.80 14.75 15.87
C TRP A 144 -4.23 14.91 14.40
N GLU A 145 -3.90 16.05 13.81
CA GLU A 145 -3.92 16.28 12.37
C GLU A 145 -2.59 16.94 12.00
N ILE A 146 -1.97 16.49 10.90
CA ILE A 146 -0.80 17.10 10.29
C ILE A 146 -1.26 17.69 8.97
N SER A 147 -1.19 19.02 8.84
CA SER A 147 -1.52 19.71 7.60
C SER A 147 -0.57 20.87 7.33
N ASP A 148 -0.49 21.31 6.08
CA ASP A 148 0.25 22.51 5.70
C ASP A 148 -0.41 23.81 6.19
N LEU A 149 -1.69 23.75 6.59
CA LEU A 149 -2.48 24.87 7.10
C LEU A 149 -2.40 25.05 8.63
N ASP A 150 -2.02 24.01 9.38
CA ASP A 150 -1.98 24.06 10.85
C ASP A 150 -0.77 24.86 11.36
N SER A 151 -0.99 26.14 11.65
CA SER A 151 0.04 27.07 12.12
C SER A 151 0.67 26.71 13.47
N SER A 152 0.11 25.76 14.23
CA SER A 152 0.73 25.23 15.44
C SER A 152 1.89 24.27 15.15
N LEU A 153 1.95 23.72 13.93
CA LEU A 153 3.04 22.85 13.48
C LEU A 153 4.24 23.67 13.00
N SER A 154 5.43 23.10 13.19
CA SER A 154 6.66 23.74 12.71
C SER A 154 6.62 23.97 11.20
N THR A 155 7.25 25.05 10.74
CA THR A 155 7.35 25.36 9.29
C THR A 155 8.00 24.21 8.51
N ALA A 156 8.91 23.45 9.12
CA ALA A 156 9.53 22.29 8.48
C ALA A 156 8.50 21.19 8.19
N ILE A 157 7.61 20.88 9.14
CA ILE A 157 6.52 19.90 8.95
C ILE A 157 5.57 20.38 7.85
N ARG A 158 5.10 21.63 7.96
CA ARG A 158 4.15 22.23 7.00
C ARG A 158 4.68 22.30 5.57
N ASN A 159 5.98 22.55 5.40
CA ASN A 159 6.59 22.63 4.07
C ASN A 159 6.91 21.26 3.46
N ASN A 160 7.00 20.20 4.28
CA ASN A 160 7.33 18.86 3.82
C ASN A 160 6.11 17.96 3.63
N ILE A 161 4.97 18.21 4.29
CA ILE A 161 3.74 17.48 4.02
C ILE A 161 3.20 17.84 2.63
N GLY A 162 2.84 16.81 1.86
CA GLY A 162 2.25 16.89 0.53
C GLY A 162 0.89 16.18 0.48
N HIS A 163 0.44 15.84 -0.74
CA HIS A 163 -0.74 15.02 -0.96
C HIS A 163 -0.40 13.57 -0.66
N VAL A 164 -0.80 13.09 0.52
CA VAL A 164 -0.55 11.72 0.96
C VAL A 164 -1.51 10.77 0.23
N LEU A 165 -1.04 10.22 -0.89
CA LEU A 165 -1.76 9.21 -1.68
C LEU A 165 -1.36 7.78 -1.31
N GLY A 166 -0.21 7.61 -0.66
CA GLY A 166 0.30 6.31 -0.22
C GLY A 166 -0.38 5.85 1.07
N LYS A 167 -0.63 4.53 1.19
CA LYS A 167 -1.30 3.96 2.36
C LYS A 167 -0.42 4.07 3.62
N PRO A 168 -0.87 4.75 4.70
CA PRO A 168 -0.14 4.77 5.96
C PRO A 168 -0.17 3.39 6.64
N VAL A 169 0.76 3.14 7.56
CA VAL A 169 0.74 1.95 8.42
C VAL A 169 0.73 2.33 9.90
N ILE A 170 0.07 1.52 10.72
CA ILE A 170 0.02 1.67 12.18
C ILE A 170 0.73 0.47 12.79
N VAL A 171 1.91 0.69 13.37
CA VAL A 171 2.78 -0.40 13.85
C VAL A 171 3.51 -0.01 15.15
N PRO A 172 3.83 -0.98 16.02
CA PRO A 172 4.70 -0.74 17.17
C PRO A 172 6.16 -0.63 16.71
N VAL A 173 6.85 0.37 17.23
CA VAL A 173 8.29 0.59 17.01
C VAL A 173 8.98 0.61 18.37
N LYS A 174 10.05 -0.17 18.49
CA LYS A 174 10.89 -0.24 19.68
C LYS A 174 12.09 0.67 19.50
N ASN A 175 12.26 1.64 20.40
CA ASN A 175 13.40 2.55 20.36
C ASN A 175 14.66 1.92 20.99
N ALA A 176 15.80 2.61 20.88
CA ALA A 176 17.08 2.15 21.44
C ALA A 176 17.07 1.99 22.98
N ALA A 177 16.16 2.66 23.70
CA ALA A 177 15.98 2.51 25.14
C ALA A 177 15.05 1.34 25.51
N GLY A 178 14.54 0.59 24.53
CA GLY A 178 13.64 -0.54 24.71
C GLY A 178 12.17 -0.16 24.88
N ALA A 179 11.81 1.13 24.82
CA ALA A 179 10.41 1.55 24.91
C ALA A 179 9.69 1.32 23.57
N VAL A 180 8.52 0.70 23.65
CA VAL A 180 7.66 0.41 22.51
C VAL A 180 6.61 1.52 22.38
N THR A 181 6.50 2.09 21.18
CA THR A 181 5.51 3.13 20.87
C THR A 181 4.85 2.83 19.55
N TRP A 182 3.52 2.96 19.48
CA TRP A 182 2.80 2.82 18.22
C TRP A 182 2.97 4.09 17.38
N LYS A 183 3.29 3.89 16.10
CA LYS A 183 3.51 4.97 15.15
C LYS A 183 2.58 4.82 13.95
N ALA A 184 2.07 5.94 13.46
CA ALA A 184 1.63 6.08 12.07
C ALA A 184 2.88 6.39 11.23
N ILE A 185 3.16 5.55 10.24
CA ILE A 185 4.29 5.72 9.32
C ILE A 185 3.75 5.89 7.91
N PHE A 186 4.23 6.90 7.18
CA PHE A 186 3.80 7.19 5.82
C PHE A 186 4.84 8.04 5.07
N GLY A 187 4.83 7.96 3.75
CA GLY A 187 5.54 8.91 2.91
C GLY A 187 4.83 10.26 2.87
N ASN A 188 5.59 11.35 2.79
CA ASN A 188 5.05 12.70 2.82
C ASN A 188 4.09 13.05 1.67
N GLY A 189 4.01 12.18 0.66
CA GLY A 189 3.18 12.40 -0.50
C GLY A 189 3.81 13.37 -1.50
N TYR A 190 3.02 13.76 -2.49
CA TYR A 190 3.49 14.49 -3.65
C TYR A 190 3.16 15.98 -3.56
N ASN A 191 3.85 16.81 -4.35
CA ASN A 191 3.63 18.27 -4.41
C ASN A 191 3.67 18.95 -3.03
N SER A 192 4.54 18.49 -2.13
CA SER A 192 4.90 19.25 -0.92
C SER A 192 5.59 20.56 -1.31
N ARG A 193 5.56 21.58 -0.45
CA ARG A 193 6.15 22.89 -0.77
C ARG A 193 7.65 22.80 -1.08
N ASN A 194 8.37 21.93 -0.37
CA ASN A 194 9.80 21.74 -0.60
C ASN A 194 10.13 20.76 -1.74
N GLY A 195 9.15 20.00 -2.26
CA GLY A 195 9.37 19.04 -3.34
C GLY A 195 10.36 17.93 -3.01
N LYS A 196 10.42 17.52 -1.73
CA LYS A 196 11.34 16.50 -1.21
C LYS A 196 10.62 15.19 -0.93
N ALA A 197 11.36 14.07 -0.96
CA ALA A 197 10.89 12.79 -0.44
C ALA A 197 11.26 12.66 1.05
N VAL A 198 10.26 12.48 1.91
CA VAL A 198 10.44 12.43 3.37
C VAL A 198 9.56 11.33 3.96
N LEU A 199 10.13 10.49 4.80
CA LEU A 199 9.37 9.55 5.63
C LEU A 199 8.90 10.27 6.88
N PHE A 200 7.61 10.21 7.16
CA PHE A 200 7.00 10.67 8.41
C PHE A 200 6.78 9.49 9.34
N VAL A 201 7.25 9.61 10.57
CA VAL A 201 7.05 8.66 11.67
C VAL A 201 6.41 9.44 12.82
N VAL A 202 5.13 9.17 13.10
CA VAL A 202 4.30 9.99 14.00
C VAL A 202 3.73 9.13 15.12
N ASP A 203 3.91 9.55 16.36
CA ASP A 203 3.37 8.83 17.53
C ASP A 203 1.83 8.80 17.51
N ILE A 204 1.26 7.61 17.74
CA ILE A 204 -0.17 7.47 18.05
C ILE A 204 -0.35 7.85 19.53
N LYS A 205 -0.72 9.10 19.78
CA LYS A 205 -0.95 9.66 21.12
C LYS A 205 -1.93 10.82 21.06
N THR A 206 -2.51 11.16 22.20
CA THR A 206 -3.30 12.38 22.37
C THR A 206 -2.42 13.63 22.47
N GLY A 207 -2.93 14.77 22.02
CA GLY A 207 -2.28 16.08 22.14
C GLY A 207 -1.40 16.42 20.94
N ALA A 208 -0.37 17.26 21.14
CA ALA A 208 0.49 17.68 20.05
C ALA A 208 1.23 16.46 19.42
N PRO A 209 1.21 16.33 18.08
CA PRO A 209 1.86 15.21 17.40
C PRO A 209 3.37 15.25 17.61
N ALA A 210 3.95 14.11 17.99
CA ALA A 210 5.40 13.93 17.98
C ALA A 210 5.78 13.39 16.59
N VAL A 211 6.39 14.25 15.76
CA VAL A 211 6.71 13.95 14.36
C VAL A 211 8.22 13.82 14.19
N THR A 212 8.65 12.66 13.72
CA THR A 212 10.00 12.45 13.20
C THR A 212 9.95 12.43 11.68
N MET A 213 10.81 13.24 11.04
CA MET A 213 10.97 13.28 9.58
C MET A 213 12.34 12.73 9.22
N ILE A 214 12.40 11.80 8.27
CA ILE A 214 13.64 11.27 7.71
C ILE A 214 13.68 11.59 6.22
N GLU A 215 14.58 12.47 5.80
CA GLU A 215 14.71 12.89 4.41
C GLU A 215 15.43 11.83 3.56
N ALA A 216 14.85 11.50 2.41
CA ALA A 216 15.47 10.65 1.41
C ALA A 216 16.05 11.54 0.29
N THR A 217 17.37 11.57 0.17
CA THR A 217 18.06 12.48 -0.75
C THR A 217 19.27 11.82 -1.40
N GLU A 218 19.22 11.63 -2.72
CA GLU A 218 20.30 10.93 -3.42
C GLU A 218 21.49 11.87 -3.62
N THR A 219 22.63 11.51 -3.03
CA THR A 219 23.84 12.35 -3.10
C THR A 219 24.35 12.46 -4.53
N GLY A 220 24.49 13.70 -5.02
CA GLY A 220 24.99 13.97 -6.38
C GLY A 220 24.00 13.68 -7.49
N SER A 221 22.72 13.44 -7.18
CA SER A 221 21.69 13.14 -8.18
C SER A 221 21.41 14.33 -9.09
N THR A 222 21.37 14.07 -10.39
CA THR A 222 20.98 15.03 -11.45
C THR A 222 19.57 14.77 -11.98
N ILE A 223 18.80 13.89 -11.32
CA ILE A 223 17.45 13.54 -11.76
C ILE A 223 16.52 14.75 -11.58
N ALA A 224 15.89 15.17 -12.68
CA ALA A 224 15.02 16.33 -12.75
C ALA A 224 13.63 16.06 -12.11
N GLY A 225 12.83 17.13 -11.99
CA GLY A 225 11.49 17.09 -11.43
C GLY A 225 11.40 17.33 -9.92
N SER A 226 10.17 17.50 -9.42
CA SER A 226 9.85 17.49 -7.99
C SER A 226 9.92 16.07 -7.44
N ASN A 227 10.08 15.92 -6.12
CA ASN A 227 10.04 14.62 -5.46
C ASN A 227 8.95 14.55 -4.38
N GLY A 228 8.65 13.33 -3.95
CA GLY A 228 7.71 13.00 -2.89
C GLY A 228 7.78 11.51 -2.60
N LEU A 229 7.73 11.14 -1.32
CA LEU A 229 7.72 9.74 -0.90
C LEU A 229 6.27 9.26 -0.90
N GLY A 230 5.99 8.21 -1.67
CA GLY A 230 4.66 7.65 -1.86
C GLY A 230 4.39 6.47 -0.93
N ASN A 231 4.02 5.34 -1.53
CA ASN A 231 3.76 4.10 -0.82
C ASN A 231 5.01 3.57 -0.11
N ILE A 232 4.76 2.90 1.02
CA ILE A 232 5.79 2.28 1.85
C ILE A 232 5.41 0.84 2.17
N VAL A 233 6.41 0.05 2.54
CA VAL A 233 6.24 -1.25 3.20
C VAL A 233 7.12 -1.28 4.44
N VAL A 234 6.56 -1.75 5.54
CA VAL A 234 7.25 -1.83 6.83
C VAL A 234 7.42 -3.28 7.21
N VAL A 235 8.63 -3.64 7.64
CA VAL A 235 8.98 -5.01 8.00
C VAL A 235 9.72 -5.05 9.34
N ASP A 236 9.57 -6.18 10.02
CA ASP A 236 10.33 -6.59 11.20
C ASP A 236 11.41 -7.58 10.74
N ARG A 237 12.67 -7.19 10.90
CA ARG A 237 13.87 -7.95 10.55
C ARG A 237 14.83 -8.10 11.72
N TRP A 238 14.73 -7.23 12.73
CA TRP A 238 15.76 -7.03 13.73
C TRP A 238 15.18 -6.99 15.14
N GLY A 239 15.76 -7.82 16.00
CA GLY A 239 15.42 -7.82 17.42
C GLY A 239 16.60 -8.20 18.31
N GLY A 240 16.27 -8.78 19.46
CA GLY A 240 17.25 -9.08 20.51
C GLY A 240 17.57 -7.86 21.37
N ALA A 241 18.42 -8.04 22.38
CA ALA A 241 18.74 -6.96 23.34
C ALA A 241 19.44 -5.77 22.67
N SER A 242 20.30 -6.05 21.69
CA SER A 242 21.05 -5.03 20.93
C SER A 242 20.34 -4.56 19.66
N GLN A 243 19.13 -5.09 19.36
CA GLN A 243 18.41 -4.87 18.10
C GLN A 243 19.26 -5.16 16.85
N THR A 244 20.23 -6.08 16.90
CA THR A 244 21.13 -6.43 15.77
C THR A 244 20.92 -7.85 15.25
N ASP A 245 20.09 -8.63 15.93
CA ASP A 245 19.89 -10.04 15.61
C ASP A 245 18.81 -10.17 14.54
N GLY A 246 19.05 -11.02 13.55
CA GLY A 246 18.10 -11.27 12.45
C GLY A 246 16.93 -12.12 12.90
N VAL A 247 16.09 -11.55 13.77
CA VAL A 247 14.93 -12.18 14.39
C VAL A 247 13.72 -11.28 14.21
N ARG A 248 12.52 -11.88 14.28
CA ARG A 248 11.26 -11.15 14.29
C ARG A 248 10.72 -11.13 15.71
N ASP A 249 10.71 -9.95 16.32
CA ASP A 249 10.23 -9.76 17.71
C ASP A 249 8.87 -9.05 17.79
N GLY A 250 8.26 -8.78 16.63
CA GLY A 250 6.96 -8.14 16.48
C GLY A 250 7.02 -6.60 16.43
N TYR A 251 8.21 -6.01 16.44
CA TYR A 251 8.40 -4.57 16.34
C TYR A 251 8.94 -4.18 14.98
N ALA A 252 8.34 -3.16 14.37
CA ALA A 252 8.80 -2.64 13.10
C ALA A 252 10.16 -1.94 13.24
N ASP A 253 11.10 -2.27 12.33
CA ASP A 253 12.45 -1.71 12.34
C ASP A 253 12.92 -1.19 10.97
N THR A 254 12.39 -1.72 9.87
CA THR A 254 12.85 -1.38 8.53
C THR A 254 11.66 -0.92 7.69
N VAL A 255 11.81 0.23 7.05
CA VAL A 255 10.82 0.76 6.10
C VAL A 255 11.45 0.82 4.72
N TYR A 256 10.76 0.30 3.71
CA TYR A 256 11.06 0.60 2.32
C TYR A 256 10.02 1.57 1.79
N GLY A 257 10.46 2.61 1.10
CA GLY A 257 9.57 3.62 0.52
C GLY A 257 9.97 3.94 -0.91
N ALA A 258 8.98 4.11 -1.79
CA ALA A 258 9.23 4.54 -3.15
C ALA A 258 8.99 6.03 -3.32
N ASP A 259 9.78 6.67 -4.18
CA ASP A 259 9.63 8.08 -4.49
C ASP A 259 9.24 8.37 -5.95
N GLN A 260 8.77 9.60 -6.17
CA GLN A 260 8.36 10.09 -7.48
C GLN A 260 9.51 10.14 -8.50
N LYS A 261 10.77 10.18 -8.04
CA LYS A 261 11.97 10.14 -8.88
C LYS A 261 12.47 8.71 -9.15
N GLY A 262 11.66 7.69 -8.88
CA GLY A 262 11.97 6.33 -9.26
C GLY A 262 13.10 5.69 -8.44
N ALA A 263 13.24 6.09 -7.18
CA ALA A 263 14.11 5.46 -6.21
C ALA A 263 13.30 4.70 -5.16
N ILE A 264 13.82 3.54 -4.74
CA ILE A 264 13.40 2.84 -3.54
C ILE A 264 14.41 3.14 -2.45
N TRP A 265 13.92 3.61 -1.32
CA TRP A 265 14.68 3.96 -0.14
C TRP A 265 14.51 2.89 0.94
N LYS A 266 15.56 2.66 1.73
CA LYS A 266 15.53 1.82 2.92
C LYS A 266 15.84 2.69 4.13
N PHE A 267 14.91 2.74 5.07
CA PHE A 267 15.02 3.47 6.33
C PHE A 267 15.13 2.47 7.48
N ASP A 268 16.02 2.79 8.42
CA ASP A 268 16.20 2.03 9.65
C ASP A 268 15.63 2.84 10.82
N LEU A 269 14.51 2.37 11.39
CA LEU A 269 13.81 3.03 12.49
C LEU A 269 14.57 2.94 13.82
N ARG A 270 15.62 2.12 13.89
CA ARG A 270 16.53 2.05 15.05
C ARG A 270 17.61 3.14 14.98
N SER A 271 17.83 3.73 13.80
CA SER A 271 18.80 4.79 13.57
C SER A 271 18.26 6.14 14.05
N SER A 272 19.15 7.00 14.55
CA SER A 272 18.84 8.41 14.86
C SER A 272 19.11 9.35 13.67
N ALA A 273 19.44 8.81 12.49
CA ALA A 273 19.72 9.61 11.31
C ALA A 273 18.47 10.35 10.81
N ALA A 274 18.60 11.66 10.59
CA ALA A 274 17.52 12.49 10.02
C ALA A 274 17.44 12.41 8.49
N SER A 275 18.37 11.69 7.84
CA SER A 275 18.32 11.47 6.39
C SER A 275 18.99 10.16 5.98
N VAL A 276 18.63 9.68 4.79
CA VAL A 276 19.29 8.59 4.07
C VAL A 276 19.75 9.10 2.71
N THR A 277 20.97 8.71 2.31
CA THR A 277 21.66 9.33 1.16
C THR A 277 21.90 8.41 -0.04
N VAL A 278 21.75 7.11 0.16
CA VAL A 278 21.96 6.07 -0.85
C VAL A 278 20.64 5.31 -1.05
N PRO A 279 20.03 5.40 -2.26
CA PRO A 279 18.88 4.57 -2.58
C PRO A 279 19.23 3.08 -2.49
N PHE A 280 18.27 2.26 -2.06
CA PHE A 280 18.39 0.81 -2.18
C PHE A 280 18.38 0.39 -3.66
N PHE A 281 17.45 0.95 -4.44
CA PHE A 281 17.32 0.66 -5.87
C PHE A 281 16.90 1.91 -6.65
N THR A 282 17.33 2.02 -7.91
CA THR A 282 16.83 3.04 -8.83
C THR A 282 16.40 2.45 -10.17
N THR A 283 15.30 2.99 -10.70
CA THR A 283 14.69 2.59 -11.97
C THR A 283 15.49 3.06 -13.18
N ARG A 284 15.06 2.64 -14.38
CA ARG A 284 15.68 3.05 -15.65
C ARG A 284 15.64 4.58 -15.81
N THR A 285 16.71 5.14 -16.38
CA THR A 285 16.76 6.54 -16.78
C THR A 285 16.28 6.76 -18.23
N SER A 286 15.74 7.95 -18.48
CA SER A 286 15.47 8.51 -19.80
C SER A 286 16.00 9.94 -19.86
N VAL A 287 16.24 10.43 -21.08
CA VAL A 287 16.61 11.83 -21.32
C VAL A 287 15.53 12.47 -22.16
N GLU A 288 14.97 13.57 -21.67
CA GLU A 288 13.95 14.34 -22.37
C GLU A 288 14.31 15.83 -22.26
N SER A 289 14.34 16.52 -23.40
CA SER A 289 14.68 17.94 -23.48
C SER A 289 15.98 18.31 -22.76
N GLY A 290 16.99 17.44 -22.82
CA GLY A 290 18.29 17.63 -22.17
C GLY A 290 18.33 17.32 -20.67
N GLN A 291 17.20 16.97 -20.05
CA GLN A 291 17.10 16.62 -18.64
C GLN A 291 17.01 15.10 -18.45
N THR A 292 17.63 14.59 -17.39
CA THR A 292 17.58 13.16 -17.06
C THR A 292 16.44 12.89 -16.08
N TYR A 293 15.58 11.95 -16.43
CA TYR A 293 14.48 11.47 -15.60
C TYR A 293 14.66 9.98 -15.30
N ARG A 294 13.88 9.50 -14.34
CA ARG A 294 13.71 8.08 -14.02
C ARG A 294 12.22 7.75 -14.07
N GLN A 295 11.91 6.47 -14.17
CA GLN A 295 10.53 6.01 -14.15
C GLN A 295 9.91 6.26 -12.76
N PRO A 296 8.84 7.05 -12.62
CA PRO A 296 8.25 7.34 -11.31
C PRO A 296 7.65 6.08 -10.68
N ILE A 297 7.60 5.99 -9.36
CA ILE A 297 6.92 4.90 -8.66
C ILE A 297 5.80 5.50 -7.82
N THR A 298 4.56 5.37 -8.30
CA THR A 298 3.36 5.90 -7.63
C THR A 298 2.40 4.83 -7.13
N GLY A 299 2.47 3.62 -7.68
CA GLY A 299 1.73 2.45 -7.21
C GLY A 299 2.20 1.94 -5.84
N GLY A 300 1.51 0.91 -5.35
CA GLY A 300 1.83 0.23 -4.10
C GLY A 300 3.10 -0.62 -4.19
N LEU A 301 3.63 -0.97 -3.02
CA LEU A 301 4.75 -1.91 -2.85
C LEU A 301 4.29 -3.06 -1.97
N VAL A 302 4.72 -4.27 -2.28
CA VAL A 302 4.57 -5.43 -1.40
C VAL A 302 5.92 -6.10 -1.21
N ALA A 303 6.13 -6.71 -0.05
CA ALA A 303 7.35 -7.41 0.31
C ALA A 303 7.05 -8.85 0.73
N THR A 304 8.00 -9.75 0.52
CA THR A 304 8.01 -11.09 1.10
C THR A 304 9.45 -11.50 1.47
N ALA A 305 9.62 -12.66 2.09
CA ALA A 305 10.94 -13.23 2.32
C ALA A 305 11.61 -13.52 0.97
N GLY A 306 12.81 -12.98 0.79
CA GLY A 306 13.62 -13.20 -0.40
C GLY A 306 14.67 -14.29 -0.20
N ASP A 307 15.33 -14.64 -1.30
CA ASP A 307 16.46 -15.57 -1.28
C ASP A 307 17.58 -15.07 -0.33
N ALA A 308 18.35 -16.01 0.23
CA ALA A 308 19.45 -15.74 1.16
C ALA A 308 19.05 -14.94 2.42
N GLY A 309 17.78 -15.05 2.86
CA GLY A 309 17.26 -14.32 4.03
C GLY A 309 17.04 -12.82 3.77
N GLY A 310 16.95 -12.44 2.50
CA GLY A 310 16.66 -11.07 2.08
C GLY A 310 15.18 -10.71 2.19
N VAL A 311 14.86 -9.50 1.72
CA VAL A 311 13.49 -9.02 1.56
C VAL A 311 13.25 -8.75 0.08
N MET A 312 12.37 -9.53 -0.54
CA MET A 312 12.02 -9.35 -1.95
C MET A 312 10.88 -8.35 -2.07
N LEU A 313 11.16 -7.22 -2.72
CA LEU A 313 10.21 -6.14 -2.97
C LEU A 313 9.62 -6.26 -4.37
N PHE A 314 8.30 -6.11 -4.48
CA PHE A 314 7.59 -6.05 -5.75
C PHE A 314 6.86 -4.74 -5.91
N PHE A 315 7.04 -4.14 -7.09
CA PHE A 315 6.46 -2.85 -7.45
C PHE A 315 6.51 -2.68 -8.97
N GLY A 316 5.93 -1.61 -9.46
CA GLY A 316 6.00 -1.23 -10.86
C GLY A 316 6.03 0.28 -11.00
N THR A 317 6.35 0.74 -12.20
CA THR A 317 6.56 2.15 -12.48
C THR A 317 5.42 2.78 -13.29
N GLY A 318 5.38 4.11 -13.19
CA GLY A 318 4.48 5.01 -13.90
C GLY A 318 3.67 5.88 -12.95
N SER A 319 2.89 6.76 -13.56
CA SER A 319 1.99 7.70 -12.89
C SER A 319 0.68 7.83 -13.66
N PHE A 320 -0.39 8.10 -12.92
CA PHE A 320 -1.70 8.46 -13.46
C PHE A 320 -2.43 9.42 -12.50
N SER A 321 -1.68 10.36 -11.95
CA SER A 321 -2.13 11.35 -10.96
C SER A 321 -1.94 12.78 -11.44
N PHE A 322 -1.28 12.99 -12.58
CA PHE A 322 -1.01 14.30 -13.16
C PHE A 322 -1.67 14.43 -14.55
N GLU A 323 -2.02 15.66 -14.94
CA GLU A 323 -2.82 15.94 -16.13
C GLU A 323 -2.21 15.44 -17.46
N SER A 324 -0.88 15.42 -17.55
CA SER A 324 -0.15 14.97 -18.74
C SER A 324 0.00 13.45 -18.84
N ASP A 325 -0.25 12.72 -17.75
CA ASP A 325 0.03 11.29 -17.66
C ASP A 325 -0.65 10.46 -18.78
N PRO A 326 -1.92 10.70 -19.17
CA PRO A 326 -2.56 9.91 -20.23
C PRO A 326 -1.83 9.96 -21.60
N LYS A 327 -1.01 11.00 -21.83
CA LYS A 327 -0.25 11.18 -23.08
C LYS A 327 1.16 10.61 -23.02
N ASP A 328 1.64 10.24 -21.83
CA ASP A 328 2.98 9.67 -21.64
C ASP A 328 3.08 8.30 -22.32
N GLU A 329 4.00 8.18 -23.28
CA GLU A 329 4.27 6.95 -24.03
C GLU A 329 5.50 6.20 -23.53
N ALA A 330 6.15 6.67 -22.45
CA ALA A 330 7.32 6.03 -21.90
C ALA A 330 7.08 4.56 -21.57
N ILE A 331 8.08 3.73 -21.87
CA ILE A 331 8.10 2.33 -21.43
C ILE A 331 8.25 2.33 -19.91
N GLN A 332 7.28 1.72 -19.22
CA GLN A 332 7.34 1.45 -17.78
C GLN A 332 7.75 -0.01 -17.53
N SER A 333 7.98 -0.37 -16.28
CA SER A 333 8.42 -1.74 -15.94
C SER A 333 7.88 -2.20 -14.60
N LEU A 334 7.73 -3.51 -14.48
CA LEU A 334 7.49 -4.22 -13.22
C LEU A 334 8.81 -4.74 -12.69
N TYR A 335 8.96 -4.77 -11.36
CA TYR A 335 10.21 -5.10 -10.70
C TYR A 335 9.98 -6.07 -9.55
N GLY A 336 10.92 -7.01 -9.39
CA GLY A 336 11.16 -7.79 -8.19
C GLY A 336 12.63 -7.60 -7.78
N VAL A 337 12.90 -7.03 -6.60
CA VAL A 337 14.26 -6.70 -6.15
C VAL A 337 14.50 -7.22 -4.73
N ASN A 338 15.52 -8.07 -4.55
CA ASN A 338 15.84 -8.71 -3.28
C ASN A 338 16.88 -7.90 -2.49
N ASP A 339 16.50 -7.39 -1.32
CA ASP A 339 17.42 -6.77 -0.37
C ASP A 339 18.08 -7.79 0.55
N THR A 340 19.31 -8.17 0.22
CA THR A 340 20.16 -9.00 1.07
C THR A 340 21.07 -8.19 2.01
N VAL A 341 21.01 -6.85 1.96
CA VAL A 341 21.85 -5.97 2.79
C VAL A 341 21.28 -5.91 4.20
N ARG A 342 22.11 -6.15 5.22
CA ARG A 342 21.67 -6.12 6.63
C ARG A 342 21.50 -4.70 7.18
N GLY A 343 22.30 -3.74 6.74
CA GLY A 343 22.26 -2.35 7.19
C GLY A 343 21.70 -1.38 6.14
N ALA A 344 22.13 -0.12 6.26
CA ALA A 344 21.96 0.88 5.22
C ALA A 344 22.66 0.44 3.92
N PRO A 345 22.05 0.67 2.74
CA PRO A 345 22.72 0.40 1.46
C PRO A 345 24.01 1.22 1.32
N LEU A 346 25.09 0.58 0.89
CA LEU A 346 26.35 1.27 0.56
C LEU A 346 26.45 1.59 -0.94
N THR A 347 25.73 0.82 -1.76
CA THR A 347 25.68 0.95 -3.22
C THR A 347 24.24 0.79 -3.69
N THR A 348 23.83 1.62 -4.64
CA THR A 348 22.50 1.55 -5.26
C THR A 348 22.42 0.40 -6.25
N ALA A 349 21.45 -0.50 -6.07
CA ALA A 349 21.12 -1.50 -7.09
C ALA A 349 20.41 -0.84 -8.27
N THR A 350 20.65 -1.36 -9.48
CA THR A 350 20.02 -0.88 -10.70
C THR A 350 19.52 -2.05 -11.55
N ARG A 351 18.92 -1.75 -12.69
CA ARG A 351 18.52 -2.78 -13.67
C ARG A 351 19.64 -3.69 -14.13
N ALA A 352 20.91 -3.26 -14.08
CA ALA A 352 22.04 -4.10 -14.44
C ALA A 352 22.22 -5.30 -13.48
N ASN A 353 21.67 -5.22 -12.27
CA ASN A 353 21.71 -6.29 -11.28
C ASN A 353 20.54 -7.29 -11.42
N LEU A 354 19.59 -7.03 -12.32
CA LEU A 354 18.34 -7.77 -12.44
C LEU A 354 18.27 -8.52 -13.77
N ARG A 355 17.56 -9.65 -13.78
CA ARG A 355 17.24 -10.36 -15.02
C ARG A 355 16.08 -9.66 -15.74
N GLY A 356 16.31 -9.28 -17.00
CA GLY A 356 15.30 -8.63 -17.83
C GLY A 356 14.38 -9.56 -18.60
N SER A 357 13.12 -9.15 -18.75
CA SER A 357 12.15 -9.75 -19.67
C SER A 357 11.34 -8.66 -20.39
N THR A 358 10.79 -8.99 -21.56
CA THR A 358 9.85 -8.14 -22.31
C THR A 358 8.55 -8.88 -22.59
N VAL A 359 7.44 -8.15 -22.63
CA VAL A 359 6.11 -8.70 -22.95
C VAL A 359 6.02 -9.09 -24.42
N VAL A 360 5.51 -10.29 -24.69
CA VAL A 360 5.11 -10.76 -26.02
C VAL A 360 3.59 -10.70 -26.12
N GLN A 361 3.07 -9.94 -27.09
CA GLN A 361 1.64 -9.64 -27.23
C GLN A 361 0.94 -10.63 -28.17
N ASP A 362 0.21 -11.60 -27.60
CA ASP A 362 -0.69 -12.50 -28.33
C ASP A 362 -1.78 -13.04 -27.38
N GLY A 363 -2.96 -12.39 -27.34
CA GLY A 363 -4.02 -12.75 -26.38
C GLY A 363 -3.56 -12.65 -24.91
N ASP A 364 -3.63 -13.77 -24.19
CA ASP A 364 -2.96 -13.92 -22.89
C ASP A 364 -1.44 -13.76 -23.08
N ARG A 365 -0.83 -12.79 -22.39
CA ARG A 365 0.57 -12.40 -22.65
C ARG A 365 1.57 -13.39 -22.07
N THR A 366 2.67 -13.59 -22.79
CA THR A 366 3.85 -14.34 -22.32
C THR A 366 5.08 -13.41 -22.28
N LEU A 367 6.23 -13.94 -21.84
CA LEU A 367 7.47 -13.18 -21.69
C LEU A 367 8.62 -13.76 -22.51
N SER A 368 9.34 -12.88 -23.21
CA SER A 368 10.66 -13.15 -23.77
C SER A 368 11.72 -12.73 -22.75
N ARG A 369 12.77 -13.55 -22.55
CA ARG A 369 13.72 -13.35 -21.45
C ARG A 369 15.15 -13.16 -21.91
N ALA A 370 15.84 -12.28 -21.22
CA ALA A 370 17.28 -12.16 -21.30
C ALA A 370 17.98 -13.19 -20.39
N ALA A 371 19.29 -13.36 -20.63
CA ALA A 371 20.18 -14.04 -19.70
C ALA A 371 20.24 -13.27 -18.38
N ALA A 372 20.31 -13.99 -17.25
CA ALA A 372 20.47 -13.38 -15.93
C ALA A 372 21.92 -12.93 -15.74
N PRO A 373 22.18 -11.77 -15.13
CA PRO A 373 23.53 -11.41 -14.70
C PRO A 373 24.01 -12.36 -13.59
N ALA A 374 25.32 -12.47 -13.42
CA ALA A 374 25.90 -13.18 -12.28
C ALA A 374 25.44 -12.54 -10.97
N ASN A 375 25.04 -13.35 -9.99
CA ASN A 375 24.48 -12.88 -8.71
C ASN A 375 23.26 -11.97 -8.87
N SER A 376 22.38 -12.27 -9.84
CA SER A 376 21.18 -11.48 -10.07
C SER A 376 20.37 -11.30 -8.78
N GLN A 377 19.99 -10.05 -8.50
CA GLN A 377 19.27 -9.66 -7.29
C GLN A 377 17.75 -9.64 -7.49
N GLY A 378 17.25 -10.25 -8.56
CA GLY A 378 15.83 -10.29 -8.90
C GLY A 378 15.59 -10.14 -10.40
N TRP A 379 14.50 -9.48 -10.76
CA TRP A 379 13.99 -9.44 -12.12
C TRP A 379 13.27 -8.13 -12.44
N TYR A 380 13.15 -7.84 -13.73
CA TYR A 380 12.22 -6.84 -14.24
C TYR A 380 11.49 -7.31 -15.50
N VAL A 381 10.31 -6.76 -15.73
CA VAL A 381 9.53 -6.93 -16.96
C VAL A 381 9.26 -5.55 -17.55
N ASP A 382 9.79 -5.27 -18.74
CA ASP A 382 9.41 -4.08 -19.50
C ASP A 382 8.01 -4.25 -20.08
N LEU A 383 7.15 -3.28 -19.76
CA LEU A 383 5.78 -3.21 -20.24
C LEU A 383 5.75 -2.64 -21.67
N PRO A 384 4.68 -2.90 -22.43
CA PRO A 384 4.38 -2.14 -23.65
C PRO A 384 4.40 -0.63 -23.40
N ALA A 385 4.70 0.15 -24.42
CA ALA A 385 4.62 1.62 -24.36
C ALA A 385 3.25 2.07 -23.81
N LYS A 386 3.23 3.18 -23.06
CA LYS A 386 2.08 3.73 -22.31
C LYS A 386 1.58 2.91 -21.12
N GLU A 387 1.76 1.59 -21.12
CA GLU A 387 1.29 0.74 -20.04
C GLU A 387 2.09 0.99 -18.76
N ARG A 388 1.41 1.03 -17.61
CA ARG A 388 1.99 1.42 -16.33
C ARG A 388 1.32 0.74 -15.15
N MET A 389 1.98 0.79 -14.00
CA MET A 389 1.40 0.34 -12.74
C MET A 389 1.16 1.53 -11.81
N VAL A 390 -0.10 1.68 -11.38
CA VAL A 390 -0.53 2.68 -10.37
C VAL A 390 -1.38 2.06 -9.26
N GLY A 391 -1.59 0.74 -9.32
CA GLY A 391 -2.28 -0.05 -8.30
C GLY A 391 -1.35 -0.64 -7.26
N SER A 392 -1.88 -1.48 -6.40
CA SER A 392 -1.17 -2.22 -5.37
C SER A 392 -1.02 -3.69 -5.77
N PRO A 393 0.21 -4.25 -5.72
CA PRO A 393 0.43 -5.67 -5.98
C PRO A 393 -0.04 -6.52 -4.80
N SER A 394 -0.34 -7.80 -5.04
CA SER A 394 -0.68 -8.78 -4.00
C SER A 394 0.00 -10.12 -4.25
N ILE A 395 0.29 -10.88 -3.20
CA ILE A 395 0.99 -12.15 -3.31
C ILE A 395 0.07 -13.30 -2.89
N ALA A 396 0.06 -14.38 -3.65
CA ALA A 396 -0.61 -15.61 -3.29
C ALA A 396 0.18 -16.82 -3.83
N SER A 397 0.53 -17.76 -2.94
CA SER A 397 1.21 -19.04 -3.27
C SER A 397 2.48 -18.89 -4.12
N GLY A 398 3.35 -17.91 -3.83
CA GLY A 398 4.58 -17.69 -4.59
C GLY A 398 4.37 -16.97 -5.94
N ILE A 399 3.16 -16.49 -6.20
CA ILE A 399 2.85 -15.66 -7.37
C ILE A 399 2.56 -14.25 -6.89
N VAL A 400 3.21 -13.25 -7.50
CA VAL A 400 2.86 -11.84 -7.34
C VAL A 400 1.89 -11.43 -8.46
N PHE A 401 0.74 -10.92 -8.04
CA PHE A 401 -0.30 -10.38 -8.88
C PHE A 401 -0.15 -8.87 -8.96
N ILE A 402 0.01 -8.35 -10.18
CA ILE A 402 0.30 -6.94 -10.43
C ILE A 402 -0.69 -6.40 -11.47
N PRO A 403 -1.63 -5.51 -11.08
CA PRO A 403 -2.52 -4.88 -12.04
C PRO A 403 -1.78 -3.75 -12.77
N THR A 404 -1.94 -3.69 -14.09
CA THR A 404 -1.41 -2.62 -14.95
C THR A 404 -2.53 -1.99 -15.77
N TYR A 405 -2.28 -0.77 -16.19
CA TYR A 405 -3.23 0.06 -16.92
C TYR A 405 -2.54 0.72 -18.12
N THR A 406 -3.22 0.73 -19.26
CA THR A 406 -2.81 1.45 -20.46
C THR A 406 -3.83 2.55 -20.72
N PRO A 407 -3.51 3.82 -20.42
CA PRO A 407 -4.43 4.92 -20.69
C PRO A 407 -4.68 5.09 -22.20
N ALA A 408 -5.93 5.37 -22.55
CA ALA A 408 -6.33 5.93 -23.83
C ALA A 408 -6.45 7.45 -23.70
N VAL A 409 -6.07 8.17 -24.76
CA VAL A 409 -6.21 9.62 -24.82
C VAL A 409 -7.64 9.94 -25.24
N VAL A 410 -8.47 10.44 -24.32
CA VAL A 410 -9.81 10.94 -24.64
C VAL A 410 -9.77 12.44 -24.89
N SER A 411 -10.42 12.89 -25.97
CA SER A 411 -10.47 14.30 -26.38
C SER A 411 -11.51 15.14 -25.62
N SER A 412 -12.36 14.52 -24.79
CA SER A 412 -13.34 15.24 -23.95
C SER A 412 -13.86 14.41 -22.77
N GLY A 413 -13.98 15.06 -21.60
CA GLY A 413 -14.64 14.54 -20.38
C GLY A 413 -13.70 14.04 -19.27
N CYS A 414 -14.15 14.06 -18.01
CA CYS A 414 -13.45 13.54 -16.82
C CYS A 414 -13.52 12.00 -16.69
N LYS A 415 -13.62 11.28 -17.82
CA LYS A 415 -13.71 9.82 -17.81
C LYS A 415 -12.34 9.24 -18.15
N PRO A 416 -11.69 8.50 -17.23
CA PRO A 416 -10.53 7.71 -17.63
C PRO A 416 -11.00 6.70 -18.68
N ASP A 417 -10.22 6.54 -19.75
CA ASP A 417 -10.41 5.47 -20.72
C ASP A 417 -9.10 4.71 -20.88
N GLY A 418 -9.15 3.40 -21.06
CA GLY A 418 -7.95 2.57 -21.10
C GLY A 418 -8.20 1.08 -20.93
N ALA A 419 -7.12 0.30 -21.05
CA ALA A 419 -7.13 -1.15 -20.92
C ALA A 419 -6.44 -1.58 -19.63
N ASN A 420 -7.01 -2.57 -18.95
CA ASN A 420 -6.44 -3.14 -17.73
C ASN A 420 -5.91 -4.55 -17.98
N TRP A 421 -4.81 -4.89 -17.31
CA TRP A 421 -4.22 -6.22 -17.34
C TRP A 421 -3.88 -6.67 -15.93
N LEU A 422 -3.92 -7.98 -15.70
CA LEU A 422 -3.42 -8.59 -14.47
C LEU A 422 -2.24 -9.49 -14.80
N PHE A 423 -1.05 -9.08 -14.35
CA PHE A 423 0.12 -9.93 -14.39
C PHE A 423 0.10 -10.90 -13.21
N GLY A 424 0.50 -12.14 -13.44
CA GLY A 424 0.79 -13.14 -12.41
C GLY A 424 2.18 -13.70 -12.64
N LEU A 425 3.13 -13.28 -11.82
CA LEU A 425 4.55 -13.57 -11.98
C LEU A 425 5.09 -14.38 -10.81
N ASP A 426 5.98 -15.34 -11.08
CA ASP A 426 6.73 -16.04 -10.03
C ASP A 426 7.53 -15.01 -9.21
N THR A 427 7.37 -15.04 -7.89
CA THR A 427 7.98 -14.06 -6.98
C THR A 427 9.51 -14.08 -7.07
N ARG A 428 10.13 -15.24 -7.31
CA ARG A 428 11.58 -15.38 -7.33
C ARG A 428 12.18 -15.05 -8.69
N THR A 429 11.53 -15.42 -9.79
CA THR A 429 12.14 -15.35 -11.12
C THR A 429 11.52 -14.34 -12.08
N GLY A 430 10.30 -13.85 -11.79
CA GLY A 430 9.56 -12.95 -12.68
C GLY A 430 8.94 -13.65 -13.89
N ASP A 431 8.75 -14.96 -13.78
CA ASP A 431 8.25 -15.82 -14.86
C ASP A 431 6.73 -15.75 -14.92
N GLY A 432 6.13 -15.93 -16.09
CA GLY A 432 4.68 -16.11 -16.18
C GLY A 432 4.23 -17.35 -15.41
N ALA A 433 3.44 -17.14 -14.35
CA ALA A 433 3.02 -18.17 -13.39
C ALA A 433 1.51 -18.40 -13.39
N LEU A 434 0.74 -17.76 -14.28
CA LEU A 434 -0.71 -17.92 -14.32
C LEU A 434 -1.16 -19.34 -14.69
N MET A 435 -0.28 -20.19 -15.24
CA MET A 435 -0.58 -21.60 -15.50
C MET A 435 -1.03 -22.38 -14.25
N ASP A 436 -0.62 -21.94 -13.06
CA ASP A 436 -0.99 -22.54 -11.79
C ASP A 436 -2.38 -22.11 -11.29
N ALA A 437 -2.95 -21.04 -11.87
CA ALA A 437 -4.30 -20.57 -11.57
C ALA A 437 -5.38 -21.35 -12.36
N ARG A 438 -6.60 -21.36 -11.82
CA ARG A 438 -7.81 -21.94 -12.43
C ARG A 438 -8.89 -20.86 -12.57
N LYS A 439 -9.52 -20.78 -13.74
CA LYS A 439 -10.52 -19.73 -14.06
C LYS A 439 -11.90 -20.07 -13.48
N GLY A 440 -12.46 -19.20 -12.65
CA GLY A 440 -13.87 -19.24 -12.21
C GLY A 440 -14.21 -20.27 -11.12
N SER A 441 -13.49 -21.39 -11.04
CA SER A 441 -13.65 -22.40 -9.99
C SER A 441 -12.35 -23.20 -9.78
N PRO A 442 -12.20 -23.95 -8.66
CA PRO A 442 -11.08 -24.87 -8.44
C PRO A 442 -10.89 -25.93 -9.54
N THR A 443 -11.97 -26.30 -10.25
CA THR A 443 -11.98 -27.26 -11.36
C THR A 443 -12.04 -26.58 -12.74
N GLY A 444 -11.91 -25.25 -12.78
CA GLY A 444 -11.94 -24.48 -14.02
C GLY A 444 -10.72 -24.73 -14.91
N ALA A 445 -10.75 -24.20 -16.13
CA ALA A 445 -9.61 -24.32 -17.04
C ALA A 445 -8.37 -23.61 -16.49
N SER A 446 -7.19 -24.19 -16.72
CA SER A 446 -5.90 -23.55 -16.47
C SER A 446 -5.58 -22.53 -17.57
N PHE A 447 -4.68 -21.60 -17.27
CA PHE A 447 -4.03 -20.82 -18.33
C PHE A 447 -3.02 -21.68 -19.11
N ALA A 448 -2.60 -21.19 -20.27
CA ALA A 448 -1.55 -21.83 -21.04
C ALA A 448 -0.20 -21.76 -20.29
N SER A 449 0.74 -22.62 -20.67
CA SER A 449 2.07 -22.62 -20.04
C SER A 449 2.77 -21.28 -20.25
N ARG A 450 3.44 -20.78 -19.21
CA ARG A 450 4.18 -19.51 -19.21
C ARG A 450 3.32 -18.25 -19.43
N THR A 451 2.00 -18.35 -19.32
CA THR A 451 1.13 -17.16 -19.32
C THR A 451 1.51 -16.26 -18.15
N ALA A 452 1.80 -15.00 -18.46
CA ALA A 452 2.28 -13.98 -17.54
C ALA A 452 1.25 -12.89 -17.26
N ALA A 453 0.34 -12.62 -18.19
CA ALA A 453 -0.77 -11.70 -17.93
C ALA A 453 -2.03 -12.05 -18.72
N THR A 454 -3.17 -11.66 -18.17
CA THR A 454 -4.51 -11.76 -18.79
C THR A 454 -5.15 -10.38 -18.84
N PRO A 455 -5.93 -10.05 -19.89
CA PRO A 455 -6.69 -8.80 -19.91
C PRO A 455 -7.80 -8.84 -18.84
N LEU A 456 -8.17 -7.66 -18.33
CA LEU A 456 -9.28 -7.47 -17.42
C LEU A 456 -10.44 -6.79 -18.17
N THR A 457 -11.62 -7.41 -18.14
CA THR A 457 -12.84 -6.90 -18.76
C THR A 457 -13.68 -6.17 -17.71
N THR A 458 -13.30 -4.95 -17.39
CA THR A 458 -14.02 -4.09 -16.44
C THR A 458 -15.25 -3.45 -17.11
N SER A 459 -16.32 -3.23 -16.35
CA SER A 459 -17.51 -2.48 -16.83
C SER A 459 -17.26 -0.97 -16.94
N GLY A 460 -16.17 -0.47 -16.36
CA GLY A 460 -15.69 0.90 -16.49
C GLY A 460 -14.24 0.94 -16.97
N ASN A 461 -13.76 2.13 -17.30
CA ASN A 461 -12.48 2.29 -17.99
C ASN A 461 -11.41 2.94 -17.10
N ALA A 462 -11.62 2.93 -15.77
CA ALA A 462 -10.66 3.41 -14.79
C ALA A 462 -9.55 2.36 -14.52
N PRO A 463 -8.37 2.79 -14.02
CA PRO A 463 -7.33 1.85 -13.60
C PRO A 463 -7.84 0.90 -12.50
N VAL A 464 -7.64 -0.40 -12.69
CA VAL A 464 -7.79 -1.39 -11.62
C VAL A 464 -6.61 -1.24 -10.67
N LYS A 465 -6.88 -0.86 -9.42
CA LYS A 465 -5.83 -0.59 -8.43
C LYS A 465 -5.67 -1.69 -7.40
N ASP A 466 -6.66 -2.55 -7.24
CA ASP A 466 -6.67 -3.55 -6.16
C ASP A 466 -6.76 -4.97 -6.70
N VAL A 467 -6.02 -5.85 -6.02
CA VAL A 467 -6.11 -7.30 -6.17
C VAL A 467 -6.49 -7.87 -4.81
N GLY A 468 -7.67 -8.48 -4.71
CA GLY A 468 -8.11 -9.20 -3.53
C GLY A 468 -7.50 -10.60 -3.51
N VAL A 469 -7.07 -11.05 -2.33
CA VAL A 469 -6.67 -12.43 -2.08
C VAL A 469 -7.45 -12.93 -0.87
N SER A 470 -8.05 -14.11 -0.97
CA SER A 470 -8.81 -14.72 0.12
C SER A 470 -8.58 -16.22 0.14
N ALA A 471 -8.28 -16.78 1.31
CA ALA A 471 -8.20 -18.23 1.46
C ALA A 471 -9.62 -18.82 1.59
N ILE A 472 -9.87 -19.95 0.92
CA ILE A 472 -11.07 -20.77 1.16
C ILE A 472 -10.69 -21.80 2.22
N PRO A 473 -11.15 -21.65 3.48
CA PRO A 473 -10.92 -22.65 4.49
C PRO A 473 -11.64 -23.96 4.15
N ARG A 474 -11.08 -25.09 4.54
CA ARG A 474 -11.83 -26.35 4.58
C ARG A 474 -12.89 -26.26 5.68
N LEU A 475 -14.15 -26.40 5.32
CA LEU A 475 -15.26 -26.38 6.28
C LEU A 475 -15.40 -27.69 7.08
N SER A 476 -14.69 -28.77 6.71
CA SER A 476 -14.69 -30.04 7.45
C SER A 476 -13.38 -30.84 7.24
N PRO A 477 -12.88 -31.61 8.23
CA PRO A 477 -11.93 -32.70 7.99
C PRO A 477 -12.58 -33.75 7.08
N ALA A 478 -11.78 -34.49 6.30
CA ALA A 478 -12.29 -35.62 5.55
C ALA A 478 -12.88 -36.67 6.52
N GLU A 479 -14.13 -37.04 6.36
CA GLU A 479 -14.67 -38.24 7.00
C GLU A 479 -13.85 -39.44 6.54
N SER A 480 -13.51 -40.31 7.50
CA SER A 480 -12.58 -41.42 7.32
C SER A 480 -12.93 -42.31 6.13
N GLY A 481 -11.93 -42.65 5.30
CA GLY A 481 -11.94 -43.91 4.55
C GLY A 481 -11.83 -43.86 3.02
N SER A 482 -11.79 -42.70 2.39
CA SER A 482 -11.47 -42.60 0.95
C SER A 482 -10.20 -41.80 0.73
N ALA A 483 -9.28 -42.36 -0.07
CA ALA A 483 -8.11 -41.62 -0.55
C ALA A 483 -8.62 -40.37 -1.30
N PRO A 484 -8.27 -39.14 -0.88
CA PRO A 484 -8.94 -37.96 -1.41
C PRO A 484 -8.43 -37.64 -2.82
N GLY A 485 -9.30 -37.73 -3.81
CA GLY A 485 -9.18 -36.89 -5.01
C GLY A 485 -9.44 -35.44 -4.60
N GLY A 486 -8.39 -34.61 -4.62
CA GLY A 486 -8.45 -33.17 -4.30
C GLY A 486 -7.71 -32.76 -3.01
N GLN A 487 -6.39 -32.92 -2.97
CA GLN A 487 -5.54 -32.63 -1.81
C GLN A 487 -5.14 -31.14 -1.63
N ALA A 488 -5.57 -30.23 -2.51
CA ALA A 488 -5.17 -28.82 -2.47
C ALA A 488 -6.22 -27.95 -1.78
N CYS A 489 -5.75 -26.99 -0.98
CA CYS A 489 -6.55 -25.91 -0.44
C CYS A 489 -6.45 -24.76 -1.45
N TRP A 490 -7.42 -23.85 -1.48
CA TRP A 490 -7.51 -22.87 -2.56
C TRP A 490 -7.52 -21.43 -2.05
N MET A 491 -6.71 -20.58 -2.67
CA MET A 491 -6.85 -19.14 -2.56
C MET A 491 -7.62 -18.62 -3.76
N VAL A 492 -8.53 -17.70 -3.52
CA VAL A 492 -9.21 -16.93 -4.55
C VAL A 492 -8.49 -15.61 -4.69
N VAL A 493 -8.05 -15.32 -5.90
CA VAL A 493 -7.56 -14.01 -6.32
C VAL A 493 -8.65 -13.34 -7.13
N THR A 494 -9.01 -12.11 -6.75
CA THR A 494 -10.02 -11.31 -7.42
C THR A 494 -9.42 -9.98 -7.86
N ALA A 495 -9.69 -9.58 -9.09
CA ALA A 495 -9.44 -8.24 -9.58
C ALA A 495 -10.67 -7.78 -10.35
N ALA A 496 -11.00 -6.49 -10.28
CA ALA A 496 -12.13 -5.97 -11.04
C ALA A 496 -11.96 -6.31 -12.54
N GLY A 497 -13.03 -6.83 -13.16
CA GLY A 497 -12.99 -7.28 -14.54
C GLY A 497 -12.33 -8.63 -14.80
N SER A 498 -11.88 -9.35 -13.77
CA SER A 498 -11.57 -10.78 -13.86
C SER A 498 -12.67 -11.62 -13.20
N GLY A 499 -12.94 -12.80 -13.77
CA GLY A 499 -13.56 -13.86 -12.98
C GLY A 499 -12.59 -14.32 -11.88
N PRO A 500 -13.09 -14.87 -10.75
CA PRO A 500 -12.22 -15.30 -9.66
C PRO A 500 -11.19 -16.32 -10.13
N LEU A 501 -9.92 -16.11 -9.77
CA LEU A 501 -8.82 -17.01 -10.08
C LEU A 501 -8.51 -17.87 -8.86
N TYR A 502 -8.48 -19.18 -9.03
CA TYR A 502 -8.25 -20.13 -7.94
C TYR A 502 -6.83 -20.68 -8.03
N ILE A 503 -6.06 -20.53 -6.96
CA ILE A 503 -4.66 -20.97 -6.89
C ILE A 503 -4.55 -22.05 -5.82
N PRO A 504 -4.00 -23.22 -6.15
CA PRO A 504 -3.79 -24.28 -5.17
C PRO A 504 -2.70 -23.88 -4.20
N TYR A 505 -2.88 -24.18 -2.92
CA TYR A 505 -1.86 -24.08 -1.89
C TYR A 505 -1.83 -25.35 -1.02
N PRO A 506 -0.68 -25.66 -0.38
CA PRO A 506 -0.57 -26.87 0.44
C PRO A 506 -1.56 -26.89 1.61
N CYS A 507 -2.41 -27.91 1.67
CA CYS A 507 -3.27 -28.16 2.83
C CYS A 507 -2.46 -28.74 4.00
N GLY A 508 -2.55 -28.14 5.19
CA GLY A 508 -1.97 -28.69 6.41
C GLY A 508 -1.90 -27.67 7.55
N ARG A 509 -1.45 -28.11 8.73
CA ARG A 509 -1.08 -27.22 9.84
C ARG A 509 0.15 -26.44 9.37
N GLN A 510 -0.08 -25.32 8.69
CA GLN A 510 0.97 -24.36 8.40
C GLN A 510 1.49 -23.91 9.77
N SER A 511 2.76 -24.18 10.06
CA SER A 511 3.37 -23.52 11.22
C SER A 511 3.25 -22.02 10.96
N TRP A 512 3.04 -21.20 12.00
CA TRP A 512 2.95 -19.74 11.88
C TRP A 512 4.12 -19.09 11.12
N ARG A 513 5.23 -19.82 10.92
CA ARG A 513 6.38 -19.42 10.08
C ARG A 513 6.16 -19.55 8.56
N GLN A 514 5.09 -20.19 8.08
CA GLN A 514 4.85 -20.48 6.66
C GLN A 514 3.67 -19.69 6.05
N VAL A 515 2.88 -18.99 6.86
CA VAL A 515 1.88 -18.03 6.38
C VAL A 515 2.38 -16.64 6.72
N GLN A 516 3.26 -16.06 5.89
CA GLN A 516 3.60 -14.63 5.89
C GLN A 516 4.34 -14.24 4.61
#